data_AF-A0A1L8SHC8-F1
#
_entry.id   AF-A0A1L8SHC8-F1
#
_cell.length_a   1.000
_cell.length_b   1.000
_cell.length_c   1.000
_cell.angle_alpha   90.00
_cell.angle_beta   90.00
_cell.angle_gamma   90.00
#
_symmetry.space_group_name_H-M   'P 1'
#
loop_
_entity.id
_entity.type
_entity.pdbx_description
1 polymer ?
#
loop_
_entity_poly.entity_id
_entity_poly.type
_entity_poly.pdbx_seq_one_letter_code
_entity_poly.pdbx_strand_id
1 'polypeptide(L)'
;MSHLFRKLVDNENLLVGISELSQMCDISPRQLRYWEQKGFIQSVPQEENAPRKYRLPTVVKVEMIKTFLDEGFTLAKAVEKADKKIKTAHHIRKVFSGVLQNLEVINERFTIISLGPVDDEGKILHIIHDEETERLQYEVLPANQTIDFEKFKQCTSKQAE
;
A
#
# COMPACT_ATOMS: atom_id res chain seq x y z
N MET A 1 -4.60 15.95 -0.02
CA MET A 1 -5.40 14.71 -0.03
C MET A 1 -6.68 14.91 0.77
N SER A 2 -7.86 14.62 0.22
CA SER A 2 -9.14 14.83 0.93
C SER A 2 -9.21 13.97 2.21
N HIS A 3 -9.73 14.54 3.30
CA HIS A 3 -9.88 13.86 4.59
C HIS A 3 -10.72 12.57 4.49
N LEU A 4 -11.66 12.53 3.54
CA LEU A 4 -12.46 11.34 3.22
C LEU A 4 -11.58 10.23 2.61
N PHE A 5 -10.68 10.58 1.69
CA PHE A 5 -9.76 9.64 1.06
C PHE A 5 -8.79 9.03 2.08
N ARG A 6 -8.26 9.83 3.02
CA ARG A 6 -7.40 9.34 4.09
C ARG A 6 -8.14 8.34 5.00
N LYS A 7 -9.39 8.63 5.39
CA LYS A 7 -10.24 7.69 6.17
C LYS A 7 -10.57 6.40 5.42
N LEU A 8 -10.78 6.48 4.10
CA LEU A 8 -11.02 5.30 3.25
C LEU A 8 -9.76 4.44 3.12
N VAL A 9 -8.57 5.05 3.06
CA VAL A 9 -7.28 4.33 2.99
C VAL A 9 -6.86 3.78 4.36
N ASP A 10 -7.14 4.49 5.46
CA ASP A 10 -6.81 4.06 6.83
C ASP A 10 -7.76 2.97 7.37
N ASN A 11 -8.94 2.85 6.75
CA ASN A 11 -9.79 1.66 6.67
C ASN A 11 -10.14 0.90 7.97
N GLU A 12 -10.92 1.55 8.82
CA GLU A 12 -11.76 0.89 9.84
C GLU A 12 -13.26 0.99 9.54
N ASN A 13 -13.69 1.74 8.52
CA ASN A 13 -15.13 2.00 8.30
C ASN A 13 -15.70 1.35 7.04
N LEU A 14 -14.87 0.86 6.11
CA LEU A 14 -15.37 0.17 4.91
C LEU A 14 -15.64 -1.30 5.26
N LEU A 15 -16.89 -1.69 5.10
CA LEU A 15 -17.37 -3.05 5.34
C LEU A 15 -17.91 -3.63 4.05
N VAL A 16 -17.40 -4.80 3.67
CA VAL A 16 -17.82 -5.55 2.49
C VAL A 16 -18.58 -6.78 2.95
N GLY A 17 -19.80 -6.99 2.45
CA GLY A 17 -20.58 -8.18 2.77
C GLY A 17 -20.01 -9.42 2.09
N ILE A 18 -20.41 -10.61 2.59
CA ILE A 18 -19.95 -11.88 2.02
C ILE A 18 -20.36 -12.09 0.56
N SER A 19 -21.50 -11.54 0.15
CA SER A 19 -21.99 -11.64 -1.23
C SER A 19 -21.14 -10.80 -2.18
N GLU A 20 -20.81 -9.56 -1.80
CA GLU A 20 -19.95 -8.68 -2.58
C GLU A 20 -18.53 -9.26 -2.65
N LEU A 21 -17.99 -9.72 -1.52
CA LEU A 21 -16.67 -10.36 -1.48
C LEU A 21 -16.59 -11.60 -2.37
N SER A 22 -17.65 -12.41 -2.36
CA SER A 22 -17.75 -13.60 -3.22
C SER A 22 -17.68 -13.24 -4.70
N GLN A 23 -18.40 -12.21 -5.13
CA GLN A 23 -18.41 -11.72 -6.51
C GLN A 23 -17.07 -11.11 -6.91
N MET A 24 -16.45 -10.33 -6.03
CA MET A 24 -15.19 -9.63 -6.31
C MET A 24 -14.02 -10.60 -6.50
N CYS A 25 -13.93 -11.63 -5.66
CA CYS A 25 -12.78 -12.55 -5.63
C CYS A 25 -13.05 -13.89 -6.32
N ASP A 26 -14.21 -14.08 -6.94
CA ASP A 26 -14.64 -15.34 -7.55
C ASP A 26 -14.45 -16.55 -6.61
N ILE A 27 -14.92 -16.41 -5.37
CA ILE A 27 -14.89 -17.45 -4.34
C ILE A 27 -16.30 -17.67 -3.82
N SER A 28 -16.73 -18.92 -3.70
CA SER A 28 -18.07 -19.21 -3.17
C SER A 28 -18.24 -18.74 -1.72
N PRO A 29 -19.43 -18.29 -1.28
CA PRO A 29 -19.67 -17.94 0.12
C PRO A 29 -19.41 -19.10 1.08
N ARG A 30 -19.55 -20.34 0.60
CA ARG A 30 -19.23 -21.56 1.36
C ARG A 30 -17.73 -21.66 1.67
N GLN A 31 -16.86 -21.37 0.69
CA GLN A 31 -15.41 -21.37 0.90
C GLN A 31 -14.99 -20.26 1.87
N LEU A 32 -15.56 -19.06 1.75
CA LEU A 32 -15.29 -17.97 2.69
C LEU A 32 -15.64 -18.35 4.14
N ARG A 33 -16.83 -18.94 4.35
CA ARG A 33 -17.23 -19.46 5.68
C ARG A 33 -16.29 -20.55 6.19
N TYR A 34 -15.83 -21.44 5.30
CA TYR A 34 -14.86 -22.48 5.67
C TYR A 34 -13.50 -21.89 6.04
N TRP A 35 -12.99 -20.90 5.30
CA TRP A 35 -11.72 -20.22 5.62
C TRP A 35 -11.79 -19.51 6.96
N GLU A 36 -12.94 -18.90 7.26
CA GLU A 36 -13.18 -18.27 8.53
C GLU A 36 -13.28 -19.28 9.69
N GLN A 37 -13.99 -20.39 9.49
CA GLN A 37 -14.03 -21.49 10.47
C GLN A 37 -12.64 -22.04 10.77
N LYS A 38 -11.74 -22.06 9.78
CA LYS A 38 -10.33 -22.45 9.94
C LYS A 38 -9.44 -21.34 10.53
N GLY A 39 -9.98 -20.15 10.76
CA GLY A 39 -9.24 -19.00 11.30
C GLY A 39 -8.32 -18.33 10.30
N PHE A 40 -8.46 -18.59 8.99
CA PHE A 40 -7.61 -17.98 7.96
C PHE A 40 -8.02 -16.54 7.67
N ILE A 41 -9.30 -16.22 7.81
CA ILE A 41 -9.88 -14.88 7.65
C ILE A 41 -10.86 -14.62 8.80
N GLN A 42 -11.23 -13.36 9.01
CA GLN A 42 -12.12 -12.97 10.11
C GLN A 42 -13.11 -11.88 9.67
N SER A 43 -14.40 -12.08 9.96
CA SER A 43 -15.43 -11.03 9.84
C SER A 43 -15.45 -10.10 11.05
N VAL A 44 -16.11 -8.96 10.90
CA VAL A 44 -16.40 -8.07 12.04
C VAL A 44 -17.41 -8.75 12.99
N PRO A 45 -17.28 -8.59 14.32
CA PRO A 45 -18.27 -9.07 15.28
C PRO A 45 -19.66 -8.46 14.99
N GLN A 46 -20.69 -9.29 15.01
CA GLN A 46 -22.07 -8.89 14.77
C GLN A 46 -23.02 -9.72 15.62
N GLU A 47 -24.28 -9.29 15.68
CA GLU A 47 -25.37 -10.05 16.28
C GLU A 47 -25.53 -11.43 15.62
N GLU A 48 -26.08 -12.37 16.38
CA GLU A 48 -26.36 -13.72 15.89
C GLU A 48 -27.25 -13.67 14.64
N ASN A 49 -26.88 -14.43 13.60
CA ASN A 49 -27.55 -14.47 12.28
C ASN A 49 -27.42 -13.22 11.38
N ALA A 50 -26.65 -12.21 11.78
CA ALA A 50 -26.37 -11.08 10.89
C ALA A 50 -25.47 -11.49 9.70
N PRO A 51 -25.68 -10.91 8.49
CA PRO A 51 -24.82 -11.18 7.34
C PRO A 51 -23.38 -10.75 7.58
N ARG A 52 -22.44 -11.70 7.46
CA ARG A 52 -21.00 -11.47 7.65
C ARG A 52 -20.50 -10.27 6.82
N LYS A 53 -19.75 -9.39 7.48
CA LYS A 53 -19.05 -8.27 6.86
C LYS A 53 -17.57 -8.31 7.17
N TYR A 54 -16.75 -7.92 6.20
CA TYR A 54 -15.30 -7.99 6.25
C TYR A 54 -14.72 -6.59 6.09
N ARG A 55 -13.66 -6.30 6.85
CA ARG A 55 -12.87 -5.07 6.69
C ARG A 55 -11.99 -5.20 5.45
N LEU A 56 -11.58 -4.08 4.87
CA LEU A 56 -10.73 -4.10 3.66
C LEU A 56 -9.46 -4.97 3.80
N PRO A 57 -8.72 -4.99 4.94
CA PRO A 57 -7.57 -5.88 5.08
C PRO A 57 -7.92 -7.37 4.88
N THR A 58 -9.11 -7.81 5.33
CA THR A 58 -9.57 -9.18 5.12
C THR A 58 -9.91 -9.43 3.65
N VAL A 59 -10.53 -8.46 2.96
CA VAL A 59 -10.81 -8.54 1.52
C VAL A 59 -9.52 -8.72 0.72
N VAL A 60 -8.50 -7.90 1.01
CA VAL A 60 -7.18 -8.00 0.39
C VAL A 60 -6.53 -9.36 0.67
N LYS A 61 -6.66 -9.88 1.90
CA LYS A 61 -6.14 -11.21 2.25
C LYS A 61 -6.84 -12.32 1.43
N VAL A 62 -8.15 -12.25 1.27
CA VAL A 62 -8.93 -13.21 0.48
C VAL A 62 -8.47 -13.21 -0.98
N GLU A 63 -8.29 -12.02 -1.57
CA GLU A 63 -7.77 -11.87 -2.93
C GLU A 63 -6.37 -12.50 -3.08
N MET A 64 -5.45 -12.23 -2.15
CA MET A 64 -4.11 -12.84 -2.18
C MET A 64 -4.17 -14.37 -2.07
N ILE A 65 -5.02 -14.91 -1.20
CA ILE A 65 -5.20 -16.37 -1.09
C ILE A 65 -5.73 -16.92 -2.42
N LYS A 66 -6.71 -16.26 -3.05
CA LYS A 66 -7.23 -16.64 -4.37
C LYS A 66 -6.12 -16.70 -5.42
N THR A 67 -5.31 -15.65 -5.53
CA THR A 67 -4.19 -15.60 -6.48
C THR A 67 -3.25 -16.79 -6.30
N PHE A 68 -2.87 -17.12 -5.07
CA PHE A 68 -1.99 -18.26 -4.82
C PHE A 68 -2.67 -19.61 -5.08
N LEU A 69 -3.99 -19.72 -4.86
CA LEU A 69 -4.73 -20.93 -5.26
C LEU A 69 -4.74 -21.09 -6.78
N ASP A 70 -4.93 -20.01 -7.53
CA ASP A 70 -4.92 -20.02 -9.00
C ASP A 70 -3.52 -20.34 -9.57
N GLU A 71 -2.46 -20.00 -8.85
CA GLU A 71 -1.09 -20.45 -9.13
C GLU A 71 -0.84 -21.93 -8.84
N GLY A 72 -1.83 -22.66 -8.30
CA GLY A 72 -1.76 -24.10 -8.03
C GLY A 72 -1.24 -24.47 -6.63
N PHE A 73 -1.13 -23.51 -5.70
CA PHE A 73 -0.76 -23.81 -4.31
C PHE A 73 -1.93 -24.46 -3.54
N THR A 74 -1.60 -25.25 -2.53
CA THR A 74 -2.61 -25.72 -1.56
C THR A 74 -3.12 -24.56 -0.72
N LEU A 75 -4.33 -24.67 -0.18
CA LEU A 75 -4.93 -23.63 0.67
C LEU A 75 -4.01 -23.22 1.84
N ALA A 76 -3.41 -24.19 2.53
CA ALA A 76 -2.49 -23.90 3.63
C ALA A 76 -1.29 -23.07 3.17
N LYS A 77 -0.72 -23.39 1.99
CA LYS A 77 0.42 -22.65 1.44
C LYS A 77 0.02 -21.27 0.91
N ALA A 78 -1.16 -21.14 0.32
CA ALA A 78 -1.73 -19.88 -0.13
C ALA A 78 -1.93 -18.91 1.05
N VAL A 79 -2.51 -19.39 2.16
CA VAL A 79 -2.68 -18.62 3.40
C VAL A 79 -1.33 -18.18 3.96
N GLU A 80 -0.36 -19.09 4.08
CA GLU A 80 0.99 -18.77 4.57
C GLU A 80 1.66 -17.66 3.72
N LYS A 81 1.56 -17.75 2.39
CA LYS A 81 2.12 -16.75 1.48
C LYS A 81 1.41 -15.40 1.59
N ALA A 82 0.08 -15.39 1.67
CA ALA A 82 -0.70 -14.18 1.86
C ALA A 82 -0.33 -13.49 3.18
N ASP A 83 -0.24 -14.25 4.27
CA ASP A 83 0.17 -13.73 5.58
C ASP A 83 1.59 -13.16 5.56
N LYS A 84 2.52 -13.81 4.85
CA LYS A 84 3.87 -13.28 4.66
C LYS A 84 3.84 -11.94 3.91
N LYS A 85 3.07 -11.81 2.83
CA LYS A 85 2.94 -10.57 2.05
C LYS A 85 2.32 -9.44 2.87
N ILE A 86 1.26 -9.72 3.62
CA ILE A 86 0.61 -8.75 4.51
C ILE A 86 1.57 -8.30 5.60
N LYS A 87 2.32 -9.23 6.22
CA LYS A 87 3.33 -8.91 7.23
C LYS A 87 4.40 -8.00 6.65
N THR A 88 4.92 -8.29 5.46
CA THR A 88 5.87 -7.42 4.75
C THR A 88 5.29 -6.02 4.50
N ALA A 89 4.06 -5.93 4.00
CA ALA A 89 3.39 -4.65 3.78
C ALA A 89 3.21 -3.85 5.08
N HIS A 90 2.91 -4.53 6.20
CA HIS A 90 2.82 -3.90 7.51
C HIS A 90 4.18 -3.36 7.98
N HIS A 91 5.27 -4.12 7.80
CA HIS A 91 6.62 -3.65 8.10
C HIS A 91 6.98 -2.41 7.27
N ILE A 92 6.69 -2.44 5.96
CA ILE A 92 6.88 -1.29 5.06
C ILE A 92 6.07 -0.09 5.58
N ARG A 93 4.76 -0.24 5.80
CA ARG A 93 3.90 0.84 6.33
C ARG A 93 4.46 1.42 7.62
N LYS A 94 4.93 0.59 8.55
CA LYS A 94 5.50 1.05 9.83
C LYS A 94 6.76 1.91 9.61
N VAL A 95 7.68 1.45 8.76
CA VAL A 95 8.89 2.20 8.40
C VAL A 95 8.52 3.55 7.78
N PHE A 96 7.64 3.57 6.79
CA PHE A 96 7.28 4.81 6.10
C PHE A 96 6.38 5.73 6.94
N SER A 97 5.50 5.21 7.80
CA SER A 97 4.55 6.04 8.56
C SER A 97 5.20 7.02 9.54
N GLY A 98 6.39 6.71 10.03
CA GLY A 98 7.15 7.58 10.93
C GLY A 98 8.16 8.49 10.22
N VAL A 99 8.48 8.19 8.97
CA VAL A 99 9.60 8.83 8.24
C VAL A 99 9.11 9.64 7.05
N LEU A 100 7.96 9.31 6.45
CA LEU A 100 7.40 10.07 5.33
C LEU A 100 6.90 11.44 5.80
N GLN A 101 7.66 12.47 5.46
CA GLN A 101 7.33 13.87 5.74
C GLN A 101 6.42 14.46 4.67
N ASN A 102 6.69 14.12 3.40
CA ASN A 102 5.96 14.71 2.27
C ASN A 102 5.94 13.80 1.05
N LEU A 103 4.87 13.92 0.25
CA LEU A 103 4.73 13.33 -1.08
C LEU A 103 4.11 14.39 -1.99
N GLU A 104 4.89 14.87 -2.94
CA GLU A 104 4.48 15.93 -3.87
C GLU A 104 4.68 15.51 -5.32
N VAL A 105 3.78 15.99 -6.18
CA VAL A 105 3.92 15.89 -7.63
C VAL A 105 4.02 17.30 -8.17
N ILE A 106 5.08 17.57 -8.94
CA ILE A 106 5.37 18.89 -9.51
C ILE A 106 5.31 18.79 -11.02
N ASN A 107 4.48 19.65 -11.63
CA ASN A 107 4.27 19.76 -13.07
C ASN A 107 3.91 18.42 -13.75
N GLU A 108 3.26 17.50 -13.04
CA GLU A 108 2.91 16.13 -13.49
C GLU A 108 4.10 15.27 -13.97
N ARG A 109 5.33 15.76 -13.80
CA ARG A 109 6.56 15.13 -14.26
C ARG A 109 7.40 14.61 -13.10
N PHE A 110 7.55 15.41 -12.06
CA PHE A 110 8.42 15.05 -10.95
C PHE A 110 7.60 14.55 -9.77
N THR A 111 7.89 13.35 -9.29
CA THR A 111 7.36 12.83 -8.03
C THR A 111 8.44 12.89 -6.95
N ILE A 112 8.13 13.52 -5.82
CA ILE A 112 9.07 13.74 -4.73
C ILE A 112 8.56 13.03 -3.48
N ILE A 113 9.41 12.19 -2.90
CA ILE A 113 9.16 11.51 -1.65
C ILE A 113 10.20 12.00 -0.64
N SER A 114 9.73 12.71 0.39
CA SER A 114 10.59 13.27 1.44
C SER A 114 10.52 12.41 2.69
N LEU A 115 11.67 11.92 3.13
CA LEU A 115 11.85 10.94 4.21
C LEU A 115 12.79 11.52 5.27
N GLY A 116 12.36 11.64 6.51
CA GLY A 116 13.24 12.06 7.60
C GLY A 116 12.57 12.08 8.98
N PRO A 117 13.35 12.38 10.03
CA PRO A 117 14.79 12.71 9.97
C PRO A 117 15.67 11.48 9.67
N VAL A 118 16.77 11.66 8.94
CA VAL A 118 17.72 10.58 8.58
C VAL A 118 19.00 10.57 9.44
N ASP A 119 19.21 11.62 10.24
CA ASP A 119 20.30 11.76 11.19
C ASP A 119 19.88 12.61 12.40
N ASP A 120 20.78 12.74 13.39
CA ASP A 120 20.55 13.50 14.62
C ASP A 120 20.46 15.03 14.39
N GLU A 121 20.90 15.50 13.21
CA GLU A 121 20.83 16.90 12.80
C GLU A 121 19.47 17.25 12.16
N GLY A 122 18.59 16.26 11.98
CA GLY A 122 17.25 16.47 11.44
C GLY A 122 17.22 16.59 9.90
N LYS A 123 18.21 16.06 9.18
CA LYS A 123 18.23 16.07 7.72
C LYS A 123 17.11 15.20 7.14
N ILE A 124 16.68 15.53 5.93
CA ILE A 124 15.62 14.88 5.17
C ILE A 124 16.21 14.35 3.86
N LEU A 125 15.95 13.08 3.55
CA LEU A 125 16.21 12.46 2.26
C LEU A 125 15.04 12.74 1.32
N HIS A 126 15.32 13.33 0.17
CA HIS A 126 14.40 13.51 -0.94
C HIS A 126 14.72 12.51 -2.04
N ILE A 127 13.74 11.67 -2.39
CA ILE A 127 13.78 10.80 -3.56
C ILE A 127 12.96 11.49 -4.65
N ILE A 128 13.58 11.76 -5.79
CA ILE A 128 13.00 12.52 -6.90
C ILE A 128 12.94 11.58 -8.11
N HIS A 129 11.74 11.30 -8.58
CA HIS A 129 11.49 10.53 -9.80
C HIS A 129 11.09 11.50 -10.93
N ASP A 130 11.79 11.44 -12.04
CA ASP A 130 11.44 12.14 -13.28
C ASP A 130 10.72 11.18 -14.23
N GLU A 131 9.41 11.37 -14.40
CA GLU A 131 8.55 10.52 -15.23
C GLU A 131 8.98 10.51 -16.71
N GLU A 132 9.54 11.61 -17.22
CA GLU A 132 9.96 11.67 -18.63
C GLU A 132 11.22 10.84 -18.91
N THR A 133 12.14 10.78 -17.95
CA THR A 133 13.43 10.10 -18.11
C THR A 133 13.52 8.77 -17.39
N GLU A 134 12.50 8.42 -16.60
CA GLU A 134 12.45 7.28 -15.66
C GLU A 134 13.64 7.26 -14.68
N ARG A 135 14.27 8.41 -14.42
CA ARG A 135 15.45 8.50 -13.56
C ARG A 135 15.06 8.81 -12.13
N LEU A 136 15.79 8.18 -11.20
CA LEU A 136 15.75 8.46 -9.77
C LEU A 136 16.97 9.28 -9.36
N GLN A 137 16.72 10.34 -8.63
CA GLN A 137 17.72 11.20 -8.00
C GLN A 137 17.47 11.30 -6.51
N TYR A 138 18.54 11.57 -5.76
CA TYR A 138 18.52 11.56 -4.31
C TYR A 138 19.24 12.79 -3.78
N GLU A 139 18.64 13.46 -2.81
CA GLU A 139 19.27 14.61 -2.15
C GLU A 139 18.98 14.57 -0.65
N VAL A 140 19.99 14.86 0.17
CA VAL A 140 19.83 14.96 1.62
C VAL A 140 19.99 16.42 2.01
N LEU A 141 18.92 17.04 2.50
CA LEU A 141 18.86 18.46 2.83
C LEU A 141 18.48 18.65 4.30
N PRO A 142 18.97 19.70 4.98
CA PRO A 142 18.40 20.13 6.25
C PRO A 142 16.89 20.45 6.11
N ALA A 143 16.10 20.20 7.15
CA ALA A 143 14.63 20.36 7.10
C ALA A 143 14.13 21.76 6.72
N ASN A 144 14.97 22.79 6.80
CA ASN A 144 14.65 24.18 6.45
C ASN A 144 15.03 24.56 5.01
N GLN A 145 15.62 23.64 4.24
CA GLN A 145 16.07 23.90 2.87
C GLN A 145 15.13 23.23 1.87
N THR A 146 14.81 23.95 0.80
CA THR A 146 13.95 23.46 -0.29
C THR A 146 14.77 22.85 -1.41
N ILE A 147 14.19 21.86 -2.09
CA ILE A 147 14.75 21.30 -3.32
C ILE A 147 14.75 22.38 -4.41
N ASP A 148 15.90 22.61 -5.04
CA ASP A 148 16.00 23.41 -6.26
C ASP A 148 15.68 22.55 -7.48
N PHE A 149 14.57 22.82 -8.15
CA PHE A 149 14.08 22.01 -9.29
C PHE A 149 14.72 22.37 -10.63
N GLU A 150 15.23 23.59 -10.77
CA GLU A 150 15.79 24.05 -12.05
C GLU A 150 17.04 23.27 -12.44
N LYS A 151 17.78 22.76 -11.44
CA LYS A 151 18.95 21.90 -11.68
C LYS A 151 18.60 20.55 -12.31
N PHE A 152 17.37 20.07 -12.16
CA PHE A 152 16.94 18.77 -12.70
C PHE A 152 16.37 18.86 -14.11
N LYS A 153 15.88 20.04 -14.52
CA LYS A 153 15.45 20.30 -15.91
C LYS A 153 16.59 20.25 -16.93
N GLN A 154 17.82 20.47 -16.49
CA GLN A 154 19.00 20.62 -17.37
C GLN A 154 19.64 19.28 -17.81
N CYS A 155 19.17 18.13 -17.32
CA CYS A 155 19.73 16.83 -17.70
C CYS A 155 19.28 16.32 -19.10
N THR A 156 18.48 17.07 -19.85
CA THR A 156 17.91 16.68 -21.14
C THR A 156 18.76 17.03 -22.37
N SER A 157 19.91 17.70 -22.22
CA SER A 157 20.69 18.24 -23.37
C SER A 157 22.05 17.60 -23.63
N LYS A 158 22.36 16.43 -23.05
CA LYS A 158 23.59 15.69 -23.39
C LYS A 158 23.30 14.24 -23.74
N GLN A 159 22.83 14.00 -24.96
CA GLN A 159 23.11 12.80 -25.76
C GLN A 159 22.45 12.95 -27.15
N ALA A 160 23.12 13.73 -28.01
CA ALA A 160 22.94 13.70 -29.46
C ALA A 160 24.18 14.33 -30.10
N GLU A 161 25.31 13.61 -30.05
CA GLU A 161 26.45 13.76 -30.97
C GLU A 161 26.85 12.37 -31.46
#